data_AF-A0A4Y2JU64-F1
#
_entry.id   AF-A0A4Y2JU64-F1
#
_cell.length_a   1.000
_cell.length_b   1.000
_cell.length_c   1.000
_cell.angle_alpha   90.00
_cell.angle_beta   90.00
_cell.angle_gamma   90.00
#
_symmetry.space_group_name_H-M   'P 1'
#
loop_
_entity.id
_entity.type
_entity.pdbx_description
1 polymer ?
#
loop_
_entity_poly.entity_id
_entity_poly.type
_entity_poly.pdbx_seq_one_letter_code
_entity_poly.pdbx_strand_id
1 'polypeptide(L)'
;MWLPLIPKHLRKGILRNFHDSTAAGHLGVAGTYDRVSKRFYWPCLFLSIRWYVMHCRECQRRKSVSLQPTGHLVPIPPSLAPIHRIG
;
A
#
# COMPACT_ATOMS: atom_id res chain seq x y z
N MET A 1 -16.25 27.11 2.42
CA MET A 1 -15.40 26.67 1.30
C MET A 1 -16.18 25.62 0.52
N TRP A 2 -16.43 25.83 -0.77
CA TRP A 2 -17.23 24.92 -1.59
C TRP A 2 -16.30 23.95 -2.31
N LEU A 3 -16.53 22.64 -2.16
CA LEU A 3 -15.77 21.62 -2.89
C LEU A 3 -16.44 21.33 -4.24
N PRO A 4 -15.68 21.20 -5.32
CA PRO A 4 -16.23 20.85 -6.62
C PRO A 4 -16.78 19.41 -6.58
N LEU A 5 -18.03 19.25 -7.04
CA LEU A 5 -18.63 17.96 -7.29
C LEU A 5 -18.05 17.37 -8.58
N ILE A 6 -17.41 16.20 -8.50
CA ILE A 6 -16.68 15.65 -9.63
C ILE A 6 -17.50 14.61 -10.42
N PRO A 7 -17.69 14.82 -11.74
CA PRO A 7 -18.27 13.83 -12.67
C PRO A 7 -17.48 12.52 -12.71
N LYS A 8 -18.17 11.40 -12.93
CA LYS A 8 -17.57 10.05 -12.88
C LYS A 8 -16.32 9.90 -13.76
N HIS A 9 -16.31 10.47 -14.97
CA HIS A 9 -15.23 10.31 -15.93
C HIS A 9 -13.91 10.98 -15.49
N LEU A 10 -13.95 12.01 -14.63
CA LEU A 10 -12.74 12.69 -14.14
C LEU A 10 -12.13 12.03 -12.91
N ARG A 11 -12.93 11.27 -12.15
CA ARG A 11 -12.51 10.69 -10.85
C ARG A 11 -11.26 9.83 -10.98
N LYS A 12 -11.16 9.03 -12.05
CA LYS A 12 -9.99 8.16 -12.29
C LYS A 12 -8.71 8.96 -12.48
N GLY A 13 -8.77 10.07 -13.22
CA GLY A 13 -7.62 10.96 -13.43
C GLY A 13 -7.16 11.60 -12.12
N ILE A 14 -8.11 12.02 -11.28
CA ILE A 14 -7.81 12.54 -9.94
C ILE A 14 -7.15 11.45 -9.10
N LEU A 15 -7.73 10.26 -9.00
CA LEU A 15 -7.17 9.18 -8.20
C LEU A 15 -5.75 8.81 -8.64
N ARG A 16 -5.49 8.75 -9.95
CA ARG A 16 -4.16 8.54 -10.52
C ARG A 16 -3.18 9.63 -10.06
N ASN A 17 -3.55 10.90 -10.12
CA ASN A 17 -2.67 11.99 -9.69
C ASN A 17 -2.34 11.96 -8.19
N PHE A 18 -3.30 11.55 -7.36
CA PHE A 18 -3.14 11.55 -5.90
C PHE A 18 -2.61 10.24 -5.30
N HIS A 19 -2.57 9.16 -6.09
CA HIS A 19 -2.05 7.85 -5.67
C HIS A 19 -0.82 7.40 -6.49
N ASP A 20 -0.90 7.44 -7.82
CA ASP A 20 0.10 6.84 -8.72
C ASP A 20 1.31 7.74 -8.99
N SER A 21 1.20 9.04 -8.69
CA SER A 21 2.32 9.98 -8.87
C SER A 21 3.49 9.60 -7.95
N THR A 22 4.72 9.72 -8.46
CA THR A 22 5.95 9.55 -7.66
C THR A 22 5.96 10.44 -6.43
N ALA A 23 5.48 11.68 -6.56
CA ALA A 23 5.33 12.61 -5.43
C ALA A 23 4.21 12.21 -4.46
N ALA A 24 3.21 11.47 -4.96
CA ALA A 24 2.17 10.93 -4.11
C ALA A 24 2.68 9.75 -3.27
N GLY A 25 3.58 8.93 -3.83
CA GLY A 25 4.26 7.84 -3.11
C GLY A 25 3.38 6.61 -2.87
N HIS A 26 2.31 6.41 -3.65
CA HIS A 26 1.40 5.27 -3.50
C HIS A 26 0.82 5.12 -2.08
N LEU A 27 0.36 6.23 -1.50
CA LEU A 27 -0.22 6.24 -0.15
C LEU A 27 -1.34 5.21 -0.01
N GLY A 28 -1.45 4.65 1.20
CA GLY A 28 -2.60 3.84 1.59
C GLY A 28 -3.92 4.63 1.52
N VAL A 29 -5.02 3.93 1.80
CA VAL A 29 -6.38 4.48 1.68
C VAL A 29 -6.56 5.77 2.48
N ALA A 30 -6.12 5.79 3.74
CA ALA A 30 -6.26 6.95 4.62
C ALA A 30 -5.49 8.19 4.10
N GLY A 31 -4.23 8.01 3.70
CA GLY A 31 -3.42 9.12 3.19
C GLY A 31 -3.92 9.65 1.84
N THR A 32 -4.41 8.76 0.96
CA THR A 32 -5.03 9.17 -0.29
C THR A 32 -6.35 9.91 -0.03
N TYR A 33 -7.17 9.42 0.91
CA TYR A 33 -8.43 10.06 1.31
C TYR A 33 -8.24 11.46 1.88
N ASP A 34 -7.27 11.65 2.79
CA ASP A 34 -6.97 12.96 3.38
C ASP A 34 -6.63 14.01 2.30
N ARG A 35 -5.83 13.63 1.29
CA ARG A 35 -5.44 14.56 0.22
C ARG A 35 -6.60 14.89 -0.73
N VAL A 36 -7.41 13.90 -1.10
CA VAL A 36 -8.50 14.10 -2.07
C VAL A 36 -9.68 14.83 -1.43
N SER A 37 -10.07 14.48 -0.19
CA SER A 37 -11.24 15.04 0.49
C SER A 37 -11.12 16.54 0.78
N LYS A 38 -9.89 17.07 0.88
CA LYS A 38 -9.60 18.50 1.03
C LYS A 38 -9.87 19.33 -0.25
N ARG A 39 -9.98 18.70 -1.42
CA ARG A 39 -10.00 19.38 -2.73
C ARG A 39 -11.18 19.01 -3.61
N PHE A 40 -11.78 17.84 -3.40
CA PHE A 40 -12.82 17.30 -4.27
C PHE A 40 -13.89 16.59 -3.47
N TYR A 41 -15.10 16.59 -4.02
CA TYR A 41 -16.21 15.83 -3.47
C TYR A 41 -16.90 15.00 -4.56
N TRP A 42 -17.31 13.79 -4.20
CA TRP A 42 -18.32 13.02 -4.91
C TRP A 42 -18.97 11.99 -3.98
N PRO A 43 -20.20 11.53 -4.27
CA PRO A 43 -20.85 10.48 -3.49
C PRO A 43 -19.98 9.23 -3.41
N CYS A 44 -19.86 8.66 -2.22
CA CYS A 44 -19.03 7.49 -1.94
C CYS A 44 -17.52 7.72 -2.23
N LEU A 45 -17.00 8.91 -1.93
CA LEU A 45 -15.59 9.28 -2.09
C LEU A 45 -14.64 8.25 -1.47
N PHE A 46 -14.85 7.92 -0.20
CA PHE A 46 -14.03 6.95 0.53
C PHE A 46 -14.02 5.57 -0.13
N LEU A 47 -15.21 5.04 -0.50
CA LEU A 47 -15.29 3.74 -1.18
C LEU A 47 -14.57 3.77 -2.52
N SER A 48 -14.69 4.85 -3.29
CA SER A 48 -14.01 5.00 -4.58
C SER A 48 -12.49 4.94 -4.41
N ILE A 49 -11.95 5.64 -3.39
CA ILE A 49 -10.53 5.66 -3.07
C ILE A 49 -10.06 4.30 -2.58
N ARG A 50 -10.81 3.69 -1.65
CA ARG A 50 -10.51 2.36 -1.13
C ARG A 50 -10.42 1.34 -2.26
N TRP A 51 -11.41 1.29 -3.15
CA TRP A 51 -11.40 0.39 -4.30
C TRP A 51 -10.18 0.63 -5.19
N TYR A 52 -9.87 1.89 -5.51
CA TYR A 52 -8.73 2.23 -6.34
C TYR A 52 -7.40 1.76 -5.75
N VAL A 53 -7.13 2.12 -4.49
CA VAL A 53 -5.88 1.77 -3.80
C VAL A 53 -5.76 0.27 -3.60
N MET A 54 -6.84 -0.43 -3.25
CA MET A 54 -6.82 -1.89 -3.10
C MET A 54 -6.49 -2.62 -4.42
N HIS A 55 -6.83 -2.05 -5.58
CA HIS A 55 -6.55 -2.65 -6.88
C HIS A 55 -5.27 -2.12 -7.54
N CYS A 56 -4.48 -1.31 -6.83
CA CYS A 56 -3.20 -0.84 -7.32
C CYS A 56 -2.19 -1.99 -7.40
N ARG A 57 -1.80 -2.38 -8.62
CA ARG A 57 -0.86 -3.48 -8.87
C ARG A 57 0.50 -3.25 -8.22
N GLU A 58 1.00 -2.02 -8.24
CA GLU A 58 2.28 -1.67 -7.62
C GLU A 58 2.25 -1.83 -6.09
N CYS A 59 1.16 -1.38 -5.45
CA CYS A 59 0.97 -1.58 -4.01
C CYS A 59 0.84 -3.06 -3.66
N GLN A 60 0.07 -3.82 -4.44
CA GLN A 60 -0.12 -5.25 -4.21
C GLN A 60 1.18 -6.03 -4.38
N ARG A 61 1.99 -5.71 -5.39
CA ARG A 61 3.30 -6.35 -5.63
C ARG A 61 4.29 -6.07 -4.50
N ARG A 62 4.27 -4.87 -3.92
CA ARG A 62 5.16 -4.47 -2.81
C ARG A 62 4.70 -5.05 -1.48
N LYS A 63 3.41 -5.31 -1.32
CA LYS A 63 2.86 -5.90 -0.10
C LYS A 63 3.29 -7.36 -0.06
N SER A 64 4.32 -7.66 0.73
CA SER A 64 4.68 -9.05 1.00
C SER A 64 3.46 -9.77 1.56
N VAL A 65 3.10 -10.90 0.97
CA VAL A 65 2.21 -11.84 1.64
C VAL A 65 2.96 -12.25 2.90
N SER A 66 2.49 -11.81 4.06
CA SER A 66 2.91 -12.41 5.32
C SER A 66 2.37 -13.83 5.30
N LEU A 67 3.10 -14.73 4.64
CA LEU A 67 3.06 -16.12 5.01
C LEU A 67 3.49 -16.07 6.47
N GLN A 68 2.54 -16.29 7.38
CA GLN A 68 2.86 -16.68 8.74
C GLN A 68 4.05 -17.64 8.65
N PRO A 69 5.12 -17.47 9.45
CA PRO A 69 6.27 -18.35 9.35
C PRO A 69 5.75 -19.78 9.40
N THR A 70 5.79 -20.45 8.25
CA THR A 70 5.23 -21.78 8.10
C THR A 70 6.29 -22.70 8.68
N GLY A 71 6.23 -22.89 9.99
CA GLY A 71 7.19 -23.69 10.74
C GLY A 71 7.57 -23.02 12.05
N HIS A 72 7.46 -23.78 13.14
CA HIS A 72 8.20 -23.48 14.36
C HIS A 72 9.67 -23.34 13.97
N LEU A 73 10.30 -22.24 14.39
CA LEU A 73 11.75 -22.07 14.27
C LEU A 73 12.40 -23.25 15.01
N VAL A 74 12.92 -24.23 14.28
CA VAL A 74 13.65 -25.35 14.89
C VAL A 74 15.05 -24.84 15.25
N PRO A 75 15.49 -24.97 16.50
CA PRO A 75 16.85 -24.61 16.88
C PRO A 75 17.87 -25.44 16.09
N ILE A 76 18.90 -24.79 15.56
CA ILE A 76 20.07 -25.48 15.02
C ILE A 76 20.79 -26.14 16.21
N PRO A 77 21.10 -27.45 16.17
CA PRO A 77 21.82 -28.09 17.26
C PRO A 77 23.22 -27.46 17.42
N PRO A 78 23.68 -27.22 18.66
CA PRO A 78 25.03 -26.68 18.88
C PRO A 78 26.06 -27.65 18.29
N SER A 79 27.05 -27.11 17.59
CA SER A 79 28.16 -27.89 17.06
C SER A 79 28.93 -28.53 18.22
N LEU A 80 28.92 -29.86 18.29
CA LEU A 80 29.67 -30.63 19.31
C LEU A 80 31.17 -30.71 19.03
N ALA A 81 31.64 -30.13 17.92
CA ALA A 81 33.05 -30.11 17.54
C ALA A 81 33.64 -28.71 17.79
N PRO A 82 34.84 -28.61 18.38
CA PRO A 82 35.56 -27.35 18.48
C PRO A 82 35.90 -26.84 17.07
N ILE A 83 35.80 -25.52 16.89
CA ILE A 83 36.14 -24.80 15.66
C ILE A 83 37.51 -25.26 15.12
N HIS A 84 37.52 -26.05 14.05
CA HIS A 84 38.75 -26.32 13.31
C HIS A 84 39.18 -25.00 12.68
N ARG A 85 40.28 -24.43 13.18
CA ARG A 85 40.91 -23.24 12.61
C ARG A 85 41.16 -23.49 11.13
N ILE A 86 40.58 -22.64 10.29
CA ILE A 86 40.94 -22.58 8.87
C ILE A 86 42.31 -21.89 8.85
N GLY A 87 43.36 -22.69 8.71
CA GLY A 87 44.66 -22.25 8.22
C GLY A 87 44.72 -22.36 6.71
#